data_AF-A0AAW0EFB0-F1
#
_entry.id   AF-A0AAW0EFB0-F1
#
_cell.length_a   1.000
_cell.length_b   1.000
_cell.length_c   1.000
_cell.angle_alpha   90.00
_cell.angle_beta   90.00
_cell.angle_gamma   90.00
#
_symmetry.space_group_name_H-M   'P 1'
#
loop_
_entity.id
_entity.type
_entity.pdbx_description
1 polymer ?
#
loop_
_entity_poly.entity_id
_entity_poly.type
_entity_poly.pdbx_seq_one_letter_code
_entity_poly.pdbx_strand_id
1 'polypeptide(L)'
;MFLAIAHPTICAIVTETGTTAAVGIAAIPGLLKAIDVIVDVIIIALLPLALFLHLYLRLRYPCITIAELDNTEHILDDVFDSAARDDYLLTFELDDIERARLRLKTKASEIRSHSAYASTLTWTKRLGAEVKVMSDIVEWYGRVEELQREILNIVDLEKRYRHEVEQGKHAMFATNV
;
A
#
# COMPACT_ATOMS: atom_id res chain seq x y z
N MET A 1 42.66 15.38 13.11
CA MET A 1 42.61 14.17 13.95
C MET A 1 41.76 13.13 13.23
N PHE A 2 42.39 12.27 12.45
CA PHE A 2 41.78 11.04 11.92
C PHE A 2 42.82 9.94 12.11
N LEU A 3 42.44 8.94 12.90
CA LEU A 3 43.24 7.78 13.27
C LEU A 3 43.28 6.77 12.11
N ALA A 4 44.46 6.20 11.93
CA ALA A 4 44.74 5.05 11.07
C ALA A 4 44.17 3.76 11.65
N ILE A 5 43.68 2.85 10.79
CA ILE A 5 43.65 1.41 11.05
C ILE A 5 44.07 0.66 9.77
N ALA A 6 45.32 0.18 9.83
CA ALA A 6 45.92 -1.05 9.34
C ALA A 6 45.38 -1.84 8.11
N HIS A 7 46.33 -2.07 7.20
CA HIS A 7 46.53 -3.14 6.21
C HIS A 7 46.24 -4.58 6.74
N PRO A 8 46.01 -5.60 5.86
CA PRO A 8 47.13 -6.35 5.26
C PRO A 8 46.92 -6.75 3.78
N THR A 9 47.80 -6.45 2.84
CA THR A 9 49.05 -7.12 2.45
C THR A 9 48.74 -8.41 1.72
N ILE A 10 48.33 -8.30 0.45
CA ILE A 10 48.32 -9.44 -0.47
C ILE A 10 49.66 -9.42 -1.20
N CYS A 11 50.51 -10.37 -0.82
CA CYS A 11 51.81 -10.65 -1.41
C CYS A 11 51.67 -10.90 -2.92
N ALA A 12 52.34 -10.07 -3.72
CA ALA A 12 52.70 -10.42 -5.08
C ALA A 12 53.86 -11.42 -5.03
N ILE A 13 53.61 -12.68 -5.41
CA ILE A 13 54.66 -13.65 -5.72
C ILE A 13 55.00 -13.46 -7.19
N VAL A 14 56.08 -12.74 -7.46
CA VAL A 14 56.77 -12.77 -8.76
C VAL A 14 57.74 -13.94 -8.72
N THR A 15 57.50 -14.96 -9.53
CA THR A 15 58.51 -15.95 -9.91
C THR A 15 58.57 -16.00 -11.43
N GLU A 16 59.61 -15.36 -11.97
CA GLU A 16 60.09 -15.58 -13.33
C GLU A 16 60.72 -16.97 -13.42
N THR A 17 60.16 -17.86 -14.25
CA THR A 17 60.94 -18.83 -15.01
C THR A 17 60.17 -19.26 -16.27
N GLY A 18 60.70 -18.85 -17.42
CA GLY A 18 60.77 -19.55 -18.70
C GLY A 18 59.63 -20.45 -19.21
N THR A 19 59.33 -20.23 -20.49
CA THR A 19 58.87 -21.21 -21.51
C THR A 19 57.38 -21.20 -21.85
N THR A 20 57.06 -20.36 -22.84
CA THR A 20 56.03 -20.52 -23.89
C THR A 20 54.87 -21.48 -23.64
N ALA A 21 53.74 -20.93 -23.20
CA ALA A 21 52.43 -21.26 -23.73
C ALA A 21 51.58 -19.99 -23.73
N ALA A 22 51.75 -19.17 -24.77
CA ALA A 22 50.75 -18.19 -25.14
C ALA A 22 49.52 -18.96 -25.64
N VAL A 23 48.51 -19.12 -24.78
CA VAL A 23 47.14 -19.46 -25.21
C VAL A 23 46.24 -18.43 -24.55
N GLY A 24 45.72 -17.56 -25.40
CA GLY A 24 45.17 -16.27 -25.03
C GLY A 24 43.90 -16.36 -24.19
N ILE A 25 43.81 -15.45 -23.22
CA ILE A 25 42.54 -14.93 -22.71
C ILE A 25 41.98 -13.97 -23.79
N ALA A 26 41.74 -14.50 -24.98
CA ALA A 26 41.24 -13.77 -26.14
C ALA A 26 39.81 -14.22 -26.44
N ALA A 27 38.92 -14.27 -25.44
CA ALA A 27 37.55 -14.69 -25.68
C ALA A 27 36.55 -14.32 -24.58
N ILE A 28 36.50 -13.08 -24.07
CA ILE A 28 35.29 -12.66 -23.30
C ILE A 28 34.77 -11.23 -23.59
N PRO A 29 35.03 -10.54 -24.72
CA PRO A 29 34.24 -9.34 -25.05
C PRO A 29 32.79 -9.69 -25.46
N GLY A 30 32.56 -10.92 -25.95
CA GLY A 30 31.24 -11.40 -26.37
C GLY A 30 30.30 -11.76 -25.22
N LEU A 31 30.82 -12.30 -24.11
CA LEU A 31 29.98 -12.68 -22.96
C LEU A 31 29.51 -11.45 -22.17
N LEU A 32 30.38 -10.43 -22.00
CA LEU A 32 29.97 -9.18 -21.37
C LEU A 32 28.86 -8.49 -22.18
N LYS A 33 29.00 -8.42 -23.51
CA LYS A 33 27.94 -7.92 -24.41
C LYS A 33 26.66 -8.74 -24.34
N ALA A 34 26.75 -10.06 -24.22
CA ALA A 34 25.58 -10.91 -24.07
C ALA A 34 24.87 -10.66 -22.73
N ILE A 35 25.62 -10.45 -21.64
CA ILE A 35 25.06 -10.07 -20.33
C ILE A 35 24.40 -8.69 -20.40
N ASP A 36 25.05 -7.70 -21.01
CA ASP A 36 24.48 -6.35 -21.17
C ASP A 36 23.17 -6.38 -21.98
N VAL A 37 23.11 -7.16 -23.07
CA VAL A 37 21.88 -7.34 -23.85
C VAL A 37 20.79 -8.03 -23.04
N ILE A 38 21.12 -9.04 -22.23
CA ILE A 38 20.15 -9.71 -21.35
C ILE A 38 19.61 -8.74 -20.29
N VAL A 39 20.49 -7.95 -19.67
CA VAL A 39 20.11 -6.95 -18.68
C VAL A 39 19.23 -5.88 -19.33
N ASP A 40 19.57 -5.39 -20.52
CA ASP A 40 18.75 -4.43 -21.26
C ASP A 40 17.37 -5.02 -21.61
N VAL A 41 17.29 -6.27 -22.08
CA VAL A 41 16.01 -6.93 -22.36
C VAL A 41 15.17 -7.08 -21.10
N ILE A 42 15.79 -7.43 -19.97
CA ILE A 42 15.11 -7.53 -18.67
C ILE A 42 14.59 -6.15 -18.24
N ILE A 43 15.39 -5.08 -18.37
CA ILE A 43 14.97 -3.72 -18.02
C ILE A 43 13.82 -3.28 -18.94
N ILE A 44 13.95 -3.48 -20.25
CA ILE A 44 12.92 -3.12 -21.24
C ILE A 44 11.61 -3.88 -21.00
N ALA A 45 11.66 -5.10 -20.46
CA ALA A 45 10.45 -5.88 -20.14
C ALA A 45 9.87 -5.55 -18.76
N LEU A 46 10.71 -5.41 -17.73
CA LEU A 46 10.27 -5.18 -16.35
C LEU A 46 9.85 -3.73 -16.10
N LEU A 47 10.48 -2.75 -16.74
CA LEU A 47 10.15 -1.33 -16.58
C LEU A 47 8.70 -1.02 -17.00
N PRO A 48 8.22 -1.40 -18.20
CA PRO A 48 6.82 -1.18 -18.57
C PRO A 48 5.87 -2.01 -17.71
N LEU A 49 6.23 -3.25 -17.33
CA LEU A 49 5.40 -4.05 -16.44
C LEU A 49 5.23 -3.38 -15.08
N ALA A 50 6.32 -2.86 -14.49
CA ALA A 50 6.29 -2.11 -13.24
C ALA A 50 5.49 -0.81 -13.37
N LEU A 51 5.64 -0.08 -14.47
CA LEU A 51 4.84 1.12 -14.79
C LEU A 51 3.35 0.78 -14.93
N PHE A 52 3.01 -0.28 -15.65
CA PHE A 52 1.64 -0.75 -15.81
C PHE A 52 1.05 -1.19 -14.47
N LEU A 53 1.79 -1.95 -13.65
CA LEU A 53 1.35 -2.32 -12.31
C LEU A 53 1.15 -1.09 -11.44
N HIS A 54 2.08 -0.14 -11.48
CA HIS A 54 2.01 1.09 -10.72
C HIS A 54 0.80 1.94 -11.14
N LEU A 55 0.56 2.11 -12.44
CA LEU A 55 -0.60 2.83 -12.97
C LEU A 55 -1.90 2.10 -12.63
N TYR A 56 -1.94 0.77 -12.79
CA TYR A 56 -3.10 -0.05 -12.46
C TYR A 56 -3.44 0.05 -10.98
N LEU A 57 -2.43 -0.10 -10.11
CA LEU A 57 -2.58 0.07 -8.67
C LEU A 57 -3.03 1.49 -8.35
N ARG A 58 -2.48 2.53 -8.99
CA ARG A 58 -2.89 3.93 -8.77
C ARG A 58 -4.31 4.24 -9.27
N LEU A 59 -4.76 3.57 -10.33
CA LEU A 59 -6.12 3.68 -10.85
C LEU A 59 -7.15 2.95 -9.97
N ARG A 60 -6.79 1.77 -9.47
CA ARG A 60 -7.69 0.95 -8.65
C ARG A 60 -7.68 1.36 -7.17
N TYR A 61 -6.54 1.83 -6.71
CA TYR A 61 -6.28 2.31 -5.36
C TYR A 61 -5.64 3.71 -5.48
N PRO A 62 -6.45 4.79 -5.58
CA PRO A 62 -5.91 6.15 -5.53
C PRO A 62 -5.09 6.45 -4.26
N CYS A 63 -5.13 5.53 -3.30
CA CYS A 63 -4.72 5.56 -1.90
C CYS A 63 -3.29 5.04 -1.60
N ILE A 64 -2.38 5.02 -2.58
CA ILE A 64 -1.02 4.47 -2.38
C ILE A 64 -0.10 5.39 -1.55
N THR A 65 -0.51 6.62 -1.25
CA THR A 65 0.30 7.52 -0.42
C THR A 65 -0.22 7.58 1.02
N ILE A 66 0.70 7.83 1.96
CA ILE A 66 0.35 8.06 3.38
C ILE A 66 -0.57 9.29 3.52
N ALA A 67 -0.42 10.31 2.65
CA ALA A 67 -1.29 11.49 2.67
C ALA A 67 -2.74 11.15 2.30
N GLU A 68 -2.95 10.28 1.30
CA GLU A 68 -4.28 9.81 0.94
C GLU A 68 -4.88 8.85 2.00
N LEU A 69 -4.04 8.15 2.76
CA LEU A 69 -4.47 7.36 3.92
C LEU A 69 -5.16 8.27 4.95
N ASP A 70 -4.55 9.43 5.27
CA ASP A 70 -5.12 10.41 6.20
C ASP A 70 -6.43 11.00 5.68
N ASN A 71 -6.48 11.34 4.38
CA ASN A 71 -7.71 11.84 3.75
C ASN A 71 -8.85 10.79 3.78
N THR A 72 -8.52 9.52 3.52
CA THR A 72 -9.50 8.43 3.55
C THR A 72 -10.01 8.18 4.97
N GLU A 73 -9.13 8.25 5.97
CA GLU A 73 -9.52 8.18 7.39
C GLU A 73 -10.48 9.32 7.76
N HIS A 74 -10.21 10.55 7.28
CA HIS A 74 -11.10 11.69 7.49
C HIS A 74 -12.48 11.50 6.83
N ILE A 75 -12.54 10.98 5.61
CA ILE A 75 -13.81 10.72 4.92
C ILE A 75 -14.64 9.68 5.69
N LEU A 76 -14.00 8.62 6.18
CA LEU A 76 -14.68 7.60 7.00
C LEU A 76 -15.21 8.21 8.30
N ASP A 77 -14.42 9.08 8.94
CA ASP A 77 -14.83 9.83 10.13
C ASP A 77 -16.05 10.72 9.85
N ASP A 78 -16.04 11.46 8.74
CA ASP A 78 -17.17 12.32 8.34
C ASP A 78 -18.45 11.51 8.08
N VAL A 79 -18.34 10.37 7.41
CA VAL A 79 -19.49 9.48 7.13
C VAL A 79 -20.07 8.92 8.43
N PHE A 80 -19.21 8.48 9.35
CA PHE A 80 -19.64 7.99 10.66
C PHE A 80 -20.29 9.10 11.48
N ASP A 81 -19.66 10.27 11.57
CA ASP A 81 -20.16 11.40 12.36
C ASP A 81 -21.46 11.98 11.78
N SER A 82 -21.66 11.90 10.46
CA SER A 82 -22.94 12.23 9.82
C SER A 82 -24.03 11.22 10.19
N ALA A 83 -23.74 9.92 10.06
CA ALA A 83 -24.71 8.87 10.37
C ALA A 83 -25.12 8.86 11.85
N ALA A 84 -24.17 9.12 12.75
CA ALA A 84 -24.40 9.22 14.19
C ALA A 84 -25.21 10.46 14.57
N ARG A 85 -24.93 11.63 13.95
CA ARG A 85 -25.67 12.87 14.21
C ARG A 85 -27.13 12.82 13.77
N ASP A 86 -27.40 12.15 12.65
CA ASP A 86 -28.74 12.06 12.09
C ASP A 86 -29.59 10.96 12.76
N ASP A 87 -29.06 10.32 13.82
CA ASP A 87 -29.72 9.25 14.60
C ASP A 87 -30.23 8.12 13.70
N TYR A 88 -29.45 7.80 12.66
CA TYR A 88 -29.75 6.71 11.73
C TYR A 88 -29.18 5.36 12.19
N LEU A 89 -28.26 5.37 13.15
CA LEU A 89 -27.61 4.17 13.67
C LEU A 89 -28.25 3.76 14.99
N LEU A 90 -28.71 2.51 15.08
CA LEU A 90 -29.15 1.95 16.36
C LEU A 90 -27.95 1.87 17.31
N THR A 91 -28.17 2.02 18.63
CA THR A 91 -27.10 2.05 19.64
C THR A 91 -26.15 0.83 19.56
N PHE A 92 -26.67 -0.35 19.20
CA PHE A 92 -25.87 -1.56 19.05
C PHE A 92 -25.02 -1.56 17.76
N GLU A 93 -25.58 -1.08 16.64
CA GLU A 93 -24.87 -0.97 15.36
C GLU A 93 -23.77 0.11 15.44
N LEU A 94 -24.05 1.19 16.17
CA LEU A 94 -23.11 2.27 16.44
C LEU A 94 -21.86 1.75 17.16
N ASP A 95 -22.02 0.94 18.21
CA ASP A 95 -20.91 0.35 18.97
C ASP A 95 -20.03 -0.58 18.12
N ASP A 96 -20.65 -1.38 17.24
CA ASP A 96 -19.93 -2.32 16.37
C ASP A 96 -19.17 -1.58 15.26
N ILE A 97 -19.80 -0.58 14.63
CA ILE A 97 -19.16 0.29 13.64
C ILE A 97 -18.03 1.10 14.27
N GLU A 98 -18.24 1.66 15.48
CA GLU A 98 -17.20 2.39 16.20
C GLU A 98 -16.00 1.49 16.51
N ARG A 99 -16.24 0.25 16.94
CA ARG A 99 -15.17 -0.72 17.20
C ARG A 99 -14.42 -1.09 15.92
N ALA A 100 -15.12 -1.27 14.80
CA ALA A 100 -14.50 -1.51 13.50
C ALA A 100 -13.63 -0.31 13.05
N ARG A 101 -14.15 0.91 13.21
CA ARG A 101 -13.44 2.16 12.95
C ARG A 101 -12.16 2.28 13.79
N LEU A 102 -12.22 2.03 15.09
CA LEU A 102 -11.05 2.07 15.98
C LEU A 102 -9.97 1.06 15.58
N ARG A 103 -10.36 -0.14 15.14
CA ARG A 103 -9.42 -1.14 14.60
C ARG A 103 -8.74 -0.65 13.33
N LEU A 104 -9.49 0.00 12.43
CA LEU A 104 -8.94 0.59 11.22
C LEU A 104 -7.96 1.73 11.53
N LYS A 105 -8.28 2.61 12.48
CA LYS A 105 -7.36 3.66 12.95
C LYS A 105 -6.06 3.10 13.52
N THR A 106 -6.18 2.04 14.32
CA THR A 106 -5.02 1.34 14.90
C THR A 106 -4.12 0.79 13.79
N LYS A 107 -4.70 0.12 12.79
CA LYS A 107 -3.93 -0.42 11.67
C LYS A 107 -3.35 0.67 10.77
N ALA A 108 -4.05 1.78 10.56
CA ALA A 108 -3.49 2.94 9.86
C ALA A 108 -2.24 3.48 10.57
N SER A 109 -2.28 3.58 11.90
CA SER A 109 -1.12 3.97 12.71
C SER A 109 0.05 2.98 12.59
N GLU A 110 -0.23 1.68 12.52
CA GLU A 110 0.79 0.64 12.31
C GLU A 110 1.44 0.76 10.91
N ILE A 111 0.63 1.00 9.88
CA ILE A 111 1.12 1.25 8.52
C ILE A 111 2.04 2.48 8.49
N ARG A 112 1.64 3.58 9.15
CA ARG A 112 2.46 4.79 9.28
C ARG A 112 3.79 4.48 9.96
N SER A 113 3.80 3.74 11.07
CA SER A 113 5.03 3.40 11.79
C SER A 113 5.96 2.48 10.97
N HIS A 114 5.41 1.49 10.27
CA HIS A 114 6.16 0.63 9.35
C HIS A 114 6.74 1.41 8.17
N SER A 115 6.00 2.35 7.59
CA SER A 115 6.49 3.19 6.49
C SER A 115 7.65 4.09 6.92
N ALA A 116 7.56 4.68 8.12
CA ALA A 116 8.63 5.47 8.71
C ALA A 116 9.87 4.62 8.98
N TYR A 117 9.70 3.41 9.51
CA TYR A 117 10.81 2.46 9.69
C TYR A 117 11.45 2.06 8.36
N ALA A 118 10.65 1.76 7.33
CA ALA A 118 11.13 1.37 6.00
C ALA A 118 12.03 2.44 5.37
N SER A 119 11.74 3.73 5.63
CA SER A 119 12.55 4.85 5.15
C SER A 119 13.99 4.87 5.71
N THR A 120 14.24 4.23 6.86
CA THR A 120 15.55 4.17 7.52
C THR A 120 16.41 2.96 7.10
N LEU A 121 15.84 2.03 6.32
CA LEU A 121 16.50 0.80 5.92
C LEU A 121 17.44 1.00 4.71
N THR A 122 18.44 0.12 4.60
CA THR A 122 19.27 0.02 3.38
C THR A 122 18.42 -0.33 2.16
N TRP A 123 18.82 0.11 0.97
CA TRP A 123 18.03 -0.01 -0.27
C TRP A 123 17.50 -1.43 -0.55
N THR A 124 18.29 -2.46 -0.28
CA THR A 124 17.88 -3.88 -0.45
C THR A 124 16.75 -4.29 0.47
N LYS A 125 16.80 -3.85 1.74
CA LYS A 125 15.76 -4.14 2.75
C LYS A 125 14.55 -3.23 2.57
N ARG A 126 14.77 -2.01 2.08
CA ARG A 126 13.74 -1.02 1.82
C ARG A 126 12.73 -1.49 0.78
N LEU A 127 13.18 -2.08 -0.34
CA LEU A 127 12.27 -2.59 -1.37
C LEU A 127 11.29 -3.64 -0.81
N GLY A 128 11.77 -4.58 0.00
CA GLY A 128 10.91 -5.58 0.64
C GLY A 128 9.94 -4.96 1.65
N ALA A 129 10.40 -3.97 2.42
CA ALA A 129 9.57 -3.25 3.37
C ALA A 129 8.49 -2.38 2.69
N GLU A 130 8.83 -1.71 1.58
CA GLU A 130 7.89 -0.91 0.79
C GLU A 130 6.79 -1.78 0.15
N VAL A 131 7.14 -2.97 -0.37
CA VAL A 131 6.15 -3.93 -0.90
C VAL A 131 5.19 -4.38 0.20
N LYS A 132 5.70 -4.65 1.41
CA LYS A 132 4.86 -5.03 2.55
C LYS A 132 3.92 -3.90 2.96
N VAL A 133 4.43 -2.67 3.10
CA VAL A 133 3.63 -1.48 3.42
C VAL A 133 2.53 -1.27 2.37
N MET A 134 2.85 -1.43 1.08
CA MET A 134 1.88 -1.33 0.00
C MET A 134 0.76 -2.37 0.12
N SER A 135 1.11 -3.61 0.45
CA SER A 135 0.13 -4.68 0.69
C SER A 135 -0.78 -4.36 1.88
N ASP A 136 -0.20 -3.88 2.98
CA ASP A 136 -0.94 -3.53 4.19
C ASP A 136 -1.92 -2.36 3.92
N ILE A 137 -1.52 -1.38 3.10
CA ILE A 137 -2.37 -0.27 2.65
C ILE A 137 -3.56 -0.78 1.82
N VAL A 138 -3.31 -1.66 0.85
CA VAL A 138 -4.38 -2.22 -0.01
C VAL A 138 -5.40 -3.00 0.80
N GLU A 139 -4.95 -3.83 1.74
CA GLU A 139 -5.85 -4.58 2.63
C GLU A 139 -6.64 -3.63 3.54
N TRP A 140 -5.99 -2.61 4.10
CA TRP A 140 -6.64 -1.60 4.93
C TRP A 140 -7.74 -0.86 4.16
N TYR A 141 -7.44 -0.43 2.93
CA TYR A 141 -8.40 0.30 2.11
C TYR A 141 -9.65 -0.52 1.78
N GLY A 142 -9.48 -1.81 1.44
CA GLY A 142 -10.61 -2.70 1.18
C GLY A 142 -11.56 -2.79 2.37
N ARG A 143 -11.02 -2.80 3.60
CA ARG A 143 -11.84 -2.81 4.83
C ARG A 143 -12.49 -1.47 5.15
N VAL A 144 -11.84 -0.36 4.81
CA VAL A 144 -12.47 0.96 4.93
C VAL A 144 -13.64 1.10 3.96
N GLU A 145 -13.46 0.68 2.71
CA GLU A 145 -14.53 0.71 1.70
C GLU A 145 -15.71 -0.19 2.09
N GLU A 146 -15.42 -1.37 2.66
CA GLU A 146 -16.44 -2.28 3.19
C GLU A 146 -17.23 -1.63 4.34
N LEU A 147 -16.55 -1.05 5.32
CA LEU A 147 -17.20 -0.37 6.45
C LEU A 147 -18.00 0.86 6.00
N GLN A 148 -17.46 1.65 5.08
CA GLN A 148 -18.18 2.79 4.51
C GLN A 148 -19.46 2.35 3.81
N ARG A 149 -19.40 1.28 3.03
CA ARG A 149 -20.57 0.71 2.35
C ARG A 149 -21.60 0.20 3.35
N GLU A 150 -21.16 -0.43 4.44
CA GLU A 150 -22.03 -0.89 5.53
C GLU A 150 -22.79 0.27 6.18
N ILE A 151 -22.08 1.33 6.59
CA ILE A 151 -22.69 2.53 7.18
C ILE A 151 -23.73 3.14 6.23
N LEU A 152 -23.36 3.31 4.95
CA LEU A 152 -24.26 3.88 3.95
C LEU A 152 -25.50 3.00 3.73
N ASN A 153 -25.35 1.67 3.74
CA ASN A 153 -26.47 0.76 3.59
C ASN A 153 -27.45 0.83 4.77
N ILE A 154 -26.94 0.97 6.00
CA ILE A 154 -27.78 1.16 7.20
C ILE A 154 -28.54 2.48 7.11
N VAL A 155 -27.85 3.57 6.76
CA VAL A 155 -28.47 4.89 6.57
C VAL A 155 -29.56 4.84 5.49
N ASP A 156 -29.32 4.18 4.36
CA ASP A 156 -30.30 4.04 3.28
C ASP A 156 -31.48 3.13 3.64
N LEU A 157 -31.28 2.13 4.49
CA LEU A 157 -32.35 1.28 5.00
C LEU A 157 -33.26 2.09 5.94
N GLU A 158 -32.67 2.82 6.87
CA GLU A 158 -33.38 3.64 7.85
C GLU A 158 -34.16 4.79 7.18
N LYS A 159 -33.57 5.44 6.16
CA LYS A 159 -34.26 6.44 5.34
C LYS A 159 -35.50 5.86 4.64
N ARG A 160 -35.38 4.67 4.06
CA ARG A 160 -36.52 3.97 3.43
C ARG A 160 -37.61 3.67 4.45
N TYR A 161 -37.23 3.16 5.62
CA TYR A 161 -38.17 2.87 6.70
C TYR A 161 -38.96 4.11 7.15
N ARG A 162 -38.29 5.24 7.40
CA ARG A 162 -38.99 6.48 7.77
C ARG A 162 -39.94 6.95 6.67
N HIS A 163 -39.51 6.86 5.41
CA HIS A 163 -40.35 7.27 4.29
C HIS A 163 -41.63 6.42 4.19
N GLU A 164 -41.54 5.09 4.36
CA GLU A 164 -42.71 4.19 4.38
C GLU A 164 -43.65 4.48 5.55
N VAL A 165 -43.11 4.76 6.74
CA VAL A 165 -43.90 5.13 7.92
C VAL A 165 -44.65 6.45 7.70
N GLU A 166 -44.00 7.45 7.10
CA GLU A 166 -44.63 8.74 6.76
C GLU A 166 -45.73 8.58 5.71
N GLN A 167 -45.48 7.81 4.65
CA GLN A 167 -46.49 7.53 3.63
C GLN A 167 -47.70 6.77 4.20
N GLY A 168 -47.46 5.78 5.07
CA GLY A 168 -48.53 5.03 5.74
C GLY A 168 -49.42 5.91 6.61
N LYS A 169 -48.82 6.88 7.34
CA LYS A 169 -49.59 7.88 8.11
C LYS A 169 -50.49 8.70 7.20
N HIS A 170 -49.97 9.24 6.10
CA HIS A 170 -50.75 10.06 5.18
C HIS A 170 -51.90 9.30 4.51
N ALA A 171 -51.69 8.04 4.13
CA ALA A 171 -52.74 7.19 3.56
C ALA A 171 -53.88 6.91 4.57
N MET A 172 -53.54 6.73 5.85
CA MET A 172 -54.53 6.49 6.91
C MET A 172 -55.37 7.73 7.27
N PHE A 173 -54.80 8.93 7.10
CA PHE A 173 -55.57 10.18 7.27
C PHE A 173 -56.46 10.49 6.06
N ALA A 174 -56.09 10.08 4.85
CA ALA A 174 -56.87 10.32 3.63
C ALA A 174 -58.14 9.43 3.52
N THR A 175 -58.18 8.28 4.19
CA THR A 175 -59.33 7.35 4.16
C THR A 175 -60.38 7.58 5.25
N ASN A 176 -60.12 8.51 6.19
CA ASN A 176 -61.04 8.88 7.27
C ASN A 176 -61.85 10.16 6.99
N VAL A 177 -61.87 10.62 5.73
CA VAL A 177 -62.67 11.75 5.23
C VAL A 177 -63.67 11.21 4.21
#